data_AF-A0A803P6R5-F1
#
_entry.id   AF-A0A803P6R5-F1
#
_cell.length_a   1.000
_cell.length_b   1.000
_cell.length_c   1.000
_cell.angle_alpha   90.00
_cell.angle_beta   90.00
_cell.angle_gamma   90.00
#
_symmetry.space_group_name_H-M   'P 1'
#
loop_
_entity.id
_entity.type
_entity.pdbx_description
1 polymer ?
#
loop_
_entity_poly.entity_id
_entity_poly.type
_entity_poly.pdbx_seq_one_letter_code
_entity_poly.pdbx_strand_id
1 'polypeptide(L)'
;MEVVLDQEHAAQWTYRGEGAMNLVLAYSGSSPAYIGKVLRIQKVPRNESNPDKSLTALGLHERLVWKETEDIVSSPTRELAGHMFLEHVISPLLGSKYVDVGKRVKVSREFLELVEKNVLSQRPAWRVDASKVDTHCDSVLILSDHSIFPTGIQEGEPCLCVEIKPKCGFLPISEFIGEENRIKQSVSRYKMHQALKLHGKENTEIHQRSLLISSEQFSCIFRRFSNIRDLGWDC
;
A
#
# COMPACT_ATOMS: atom_id res chain seq x y z
N MET A 1 -23.25 16.98 7.81
CA MET A 1 -23.17 15.74 8.62
C MET A 1 -21.92 14.98 8.18
N GLU A 2 -21.12 14.51 9.12
CA GLU A 2 -20.00 13.61 8.83
C GLU A 2 -20.60 12.26 8.40
N VAL A 3 -20.22 11.76 7.22
CA VAL A 3 -20.80 10.51 6.70
C VAL A 3 -20.17 9.33 7.45
N VAL A 4 -21.01 8.46 8.01
CA VAL A 4 -20.61 7.23 8.69
C VAL A 4 -21.02 6.06 7.80
N LEU A 5 -20.08 5.18 7.44
CA LEU A 5 -20.40 3.93 6.76
C LEU A 5 -20.77 2.87 7.80
N ASP A 6 -21.98 2.34 7.69
CA ASP A 6 -22.52 1.29 8.55
C ASP A 6 -22.82 0.01 7.75
N GLN A 7 -23.50 -0.95 8.38
CA GLN A 7 -23.74 -2.28 7.81
C GLN A 7 -24.41 -2.26 6.42
N GLU A 8 -25.35 -1.36 6.15
CA GLU A 8 -26.07 -1.31 4.85
C GLU A 8 -25.15 -0.94 3.68
N HIS A 9 -24.06 -0.24 3.97
CA HIS A 9 -23.09 0.18 2.96
C HIS A 9 -22.13 -0.94 2.56
N ALA A 10 -21.95 -1.99 3.38
CA ALA A 10 -20.91 -3.01 3.17
C ALA A 10 -21.06 -3.77 1.84
N ALA A 11 -22.29 -3.97 1.36
CA ALA A 11 -22.56 -4.65 0.09
C ALA A 11 -22.16 -3.81 -1.14
N GLN A 12 -21.92 -2.52 -0.97
CA GLN A 12 -21.53 -1.60 -2.05
C GLN A 12 -20.02 -1.53 -2.26
N TRP A 13 -19.24 -2.37 -1.57
CA TRP A 13 -17.79 -2.41 -1.65
C TRP A 13 -17.31 -3.82 -2.00
N THR A 14 -16.47 -3.91 -3.05
CA THR A 14 -15.99 -5.17 -3.60
C THR A 14 -14.48 -5.30 -3.44
N TYR A 15 -13.98 -6.52 -3.26
CA TYR A 15 -12.55 -6.75 -3.08
C TYR A 15 -11.76 -6.29 -4.31
N ARG A 16 -10.75 -5.43 -4.11
CA ARG A 16 -9.82 -5.02 -5.17
C ARG A 16 -8.45 -5.66 -5.01
N GLY A 17 -7.97 -5.78 -3.78
CA GLY A 17 -6.67 -6.38 -3.49
C GLY A 17 -6.21 -6.10 -2.07
N GLU A 18 -5.03 -6.61 -1.71
CA GLU A 18 -4.46 -6.36 -0.39
C GLU A 18 -2.93 -6.42 -0.34
N GLY A 19 -2.37 -5.62 0.56
CA GLY A 19 -0.99 -5.73 1.01
C GLY A 19 -0.88 -6.53 2.31
N ALA A 20 0.27 -6.45 2.96
CA ALA A 20 0.43 -7.01 4.31
C ALA A 20 -0.46 -6.25 5.33
N MET A 21 -0.45 -4.92 5.24
CA MET A 21 -1.06 -4.04 6.26
C MET A 21 -2.49 -3.58 5.95
N ASN A 22 -2.92 -3.61 4.69
CA ASN A 22 -4.20 -3.02 4.29
C ASN A 22 -4.94 -3.89 3.29
N LEU A 23 -6.26 -3.90 3.41
CA LEU A 23 -7.25 -4.35 2.46
C LEU A 23 -7.73 -3.15 1.63
N VAL A 24 -7.94 -3.34 0.32
CA VAL A 24 -8.49 -2.32 -0.58
C VAL A 24 -9.78 -2.82 -1.20
N LEU A 25 -10.83 -2.01 -1.12
CA LEU A 25 -12.15 -2.30 -1.70
C LEU A 25 -12.54 -1.22 -2.71
N ALA A 26 -13.10 -1.60 -3.84
CA ALA A 26 -13.64 -0.67 -4.83
C ALA A 26 -15.14 -0.45 -4.62
N TYR A 27 -15.59 0.78 -4.81
CA TYR A 27 -17.02 1.10 -4.76
C TYR A 27 -17.75 0.50 -5.96
N SER A 28 -18.84 -0.20 -5.70
CA SER A 28 -19.71 -0.83 -6.71
C SER A 28 -21.18 -0.44 -6.56
N GLY A 29 -21.48 0.54 -5.69
CA GLY A 29 -22.82 1.09 -5.55
C GLY A 29 -23.11 2.23 -6.52
N SER A 30 -24.22 2.93 -6.30
CA SER A 30 -24.71 4.01 -7.17
C SER A 30 -24.59 5.41 -6.55
N SER A 31 -24.09 5.54 -5.32
CA SER A 31 -23.96 6.85 -4.66
C SER A 31 -22.91 7.71 -5.37
N PRO A 32 -23.27 8.89 -5.89
CA PRO A 32 -22.33 9.77 -6.59
C PRO A 32 -21.12 10.20 -5.75
N ALA A 33 -21.25 10.19 -4.42
CA ALA A 33 -20.17 10.53 -3.50
C ALA A 33 -19.00 9.54 -3.54
N TYR A 34 -19.24 8.31 -3.99
CA TYR A 34 -18.28 7.20 -3.91
C TYR A 34 -17.93 6.57 -5.26
N ILE A 35 -18.58 6.99 -6.35
CA ILE A 35 -18.23 6.56 -7.70
C ILE A 35 -16.74 6.88 -7.98
N GLY A 36 -16.00 5.88 -8.47
CA GLY A 36 -14.56 6.00 -8.74
C GLY A 36 -13.71 6.13 -7.47
N LYS A 37 -14.18 5.62 -6.33
CA LYS A 37 -13.43 5.59 -5.06
C LYS A 37 -13.11 4.18 -4.60
N VAL A 38 -12.06 4.08 -3.79
CA VAL A 38 -11.68 2.87 -3.06
C VAL A 38 -11.62 3.15 -1.56
N LEU A 39 -11.95 2.15 -0.75
CA LEU A 39 -11.63 2.12 0.68
C LEU A 39 -10.31 1.42 0.92
N ARG A 40 -9.51 1.99 1.80
CA ARG A 40 -8.31 1.37 2.36
C ARG A 40 -8.52 1.14 3.85
N ILE A 41 -8.57 -0.14 4.21
CA ILE A 41 -8.92 -0.62 5.55
C ILE A 41 -7.70 -1.34 6.13
N GLN A 42 -7.36 -1.04 7.38
CA GLN A 42 -6.24 -1.69 8.03
C GLN A 42 -6.52 -3.15 8.40
N LYS A 43 -5.45 -3.93 8.45
CA LYS A 43 -5.48 -5.31 8.91
C LYS A 43 -4.59 -5.48 10.14
N VAL A 44 -4.99 -6.41 11.00
CA VAL A 44 -4.23 -6.86 12.17
C VAL A 44 -3.85 -8.33 12.00
N PRO A 45 -2.65 -8.75 12.47
CA PRO A 45 -2.27 -10.16 12.50
C PRO A 45 -3.27 -11.00 13.28
N ARG A 46 -3.56 -12.23 12.85
CA ARG A 46 -4.48 -13.13 13.59
C ARG A 46 -3.90 -13.64 14.90
N ASN A 47 -2.58 -13.82 14.94
CA ASN A 47 -1.88 -14.49 16.05
C ASN A 47 -1.31 -13.52 17.09
N GLU A 48 -1.52 -12.22 16.95
CA GLU A 48 -1.19 -11.27 18.02
C GLU A 48 -2.36 -11.24 19.02
N SER A 49 -2.16 -11.92 20.15
CA SER A 49 -2.92 -11.67 21.37
C SER A 49 -2.81 -10.17 21.66
N ASN A 50 -3.93 -9.44 21.58
CA ASN A 50 -4.07 -7.99 21.79
C ASN A 50 -2.72 -7.28 21.86
N PRO A 51 -2.24 -6.62 20.78
CA PRO A 51 -1.05 -5.81 20.90
C PRO A 51 -1.32 -4.88 22.07
N ASP A 52 -0.49 -5.02 23.10
CA ASP A 52 -0.46 -4.16 24.27
C ASP A 52 -0.61 -2.76 23.70
N LYS A 53 -1.81 -2.17 23.85
CA LYS A 53 -2.16 -0.93 23.15
C LYS A 53 -1.26 0.09 23.80
N SER A 54 -0.08 0.29 23.22
CA SER A 54 0.77 1.43 23.49
C SER A 54 -0.17 2.60 23.56
N LEU A 55 -0.26 3.21 24.75
CA LEU A 55 -1.18 4.32 25.02
C LEU A 55 -0.94 5.48 24.03
N THR A 56 0.20 5.47 23.33
CA THR A 56 0.61 6.44 22.33
C THR A 56 0.77 5.81 20.95
N ALA A 57 0.33 6.54 19.91
CA ALA A 57 0.47 6.17 18.49
C ALA A 57 1.92 5.92 18.04
N LEU A 58 2.85 6.65 18.65
CA LEU A 58 4.27 6.64 18.37
C LEU A 58 5.06 6.37 19.65
N GLY A 59 6.15 5.61 19.52
CA GLY A 59 7.12 5.40 20.58
C GLY A 59 7.94 6.66 20.90
N LEU A 60 8.66 6.66 22.03
CA LEU A 60 9.46 7.81 22.48
C LEU A 60 10.42 8.33 21.40
N HIS A 61 11.19 7.45 20.77
CA HIS A 61 12.17 7.84 19.75
C HIS A 61 11.52 8.30 18.45
N GLU A 62 10.39 7.71 18.04
CA GLU A 62 9.64 8.17 16.87
C GLU A 62 9.18 9.62 17.07
N ARG A 63 8.70 9.97 18.28
CA ARG A 63 8.31 11.34 18.61
C ARG A 63 9.49 12.32 18.58
N LEU A 64 10.68 11.88 18.98
CA LEU A 64 11.89 12.71 18.91
C LEU A 64 12.34 12.95 17.46
N VAL A 65 12.22 11.95 16.59
CA VAL A 65 12.53 12.09 15.15
C VAL A 65 11.56 13.06 14.48
N TRP A 66 10.26 12.97 14.81
CA TRP A 66 9.21 13.81 14.21
C TRP A 66 8.88 15.07 15.02
N LYS A 67 9.74 15.47 15.96
CA LYS A 67 9.49 16.58 16.91
C LYS A 67 9.12 17.91 16.24
N GLU A 68 9.54 18.12 14.99
CA GLU A 68 9.30 19.35 14.22
C GLU A 68 7.95 19.32 13.48
N THR A 69 7.23 18.20 13.49
CA THR A 69 5.91 18.04 12.87
C THR A 69 4.88 17.69 13.94
N GLU A 70 4.34 18.71 14.59
CA GLU A 70 3.43 18.59 15.73
C GLU A 70 2.20 17.72 15.41
N ASP A 71 1.65 17.82 14.21
CA ASP A 71 0.49 17.02 13.77
C ASP A 71 0.77 15.50 13.77
N ILE A 72 1.99 15.10 13.41
CA ILE A 72 2.42 13.69 13.47
C ILE A 72 2.58 13.24 14.94
N VAL A 73 3.19 14.08 15.78
CA VAL A 73 3.50 13.73 17.18
C VAL A 73 2.26 13.73 18.08
N SER A 74 1.30 14.61 17.80
CA SER A 74 0.04 14.76 18.54
C SER A 74 -1.04 13.77 18.09
N SER A 75 -0.81 13.05 16.99
CA SER A 75 -1.75 12.06 16.46
C SER A 75 -2.08 10.98 17.50
N PRO A 76 -3.37 10.73 17.79
CA PRO A 76 -3.77 9.79 18.85
C PRO A 76 -3.67 8.33 18.41
N THR A 77 -3.62 8.05 17.10
CA THR A 77 -3.47 6.70 16.57
C THR A 77 -2.41 6.63 15.48
N ARG A 78 -1.85 5.44 15.25
CA ARG A 78 -0.78 5.23 14.25
C ARG A 78 -1.29 5.48 12.83
N GLU A 79 -2.59 5.28 12.62
CA GLU A 79 -3.32 5.57 11.37
C GLU A 79 -3.27 7.07 11.09
N LEU A 80 -3.60 7.89 12.09
CA LEU A 80 -3.59 9.35 11.97
C LEU A 80 -2.18 9.88 11.80
N ALA A 81 -1.22 9.36 12.57
CA ALA A 81 0.19 9.71 12.39
C ALA A 81 0.66 9.37 10.96
N GLY A 82 0.23 8.24 10.40
CA GLY A 82 0.51 7.84 9.03
C GLY A 82 -0.16 8.75 7.98
N HIS A 83 -1.38 9.22 8.24
CA HIS A 83 -2.07 10.17 7.37
C HIS A 83 -1.38 11.55 7.39
N MET A 84 -1.04 12.06 8.57
CA MET A 84 -0.26 13.29 8.75
C MET A 84 1.13 13.18 8.13
N PHE A 85 1.77 12.01 8.18
CA PHE A 85 3.03 11.76 7.48
C PHE A 85 2.88 11.86 5.95
N LEU A 86 1.79 11.32 5.38
CA LEU A 86 1.52 11.47 3.95
C LEU A 86 1.29 12.93 3.57
N GLU A 87 0.55 13.67 4.39
CA GLU A 87 0.18 15.06 4.13
C GLU A 87 1.34 16.04 4.30
N HIS A 88 2.07 15.96 5.42
CA HIS A 88 3.10 16.95 5.78
C HIS A 88 4.51 16.58 5.32
N VAL A 89 4.77 15.31 4.98
CA VAL A 89 6.12 14.86 4.56
C VAL A 89 6.13 14.37 3.13
N ILE A 90 5.27 13.42 2.77
CA ILE A 90 5.35 12.78 1.43
C ILE A 90 4.78 13.68 0.33
N SER A 91 3.63 14.30 0.55
CA SER A 91 2.98 15.16 -0.45
C SER A 91 3.85 16.36 -0.86
N PRO A 92 4.53 17.09 0.06
CA PRO A 92 5.44 18.17 -0.33
C PRO A 92 6.68 17.70 -1.12
N LEU A 93 7.18 16.49 -0.84
CA LEU A 93 8.38 15.94 -1.51
C LEU A 93 8.08 15.39 -2.92
N LEU A 94 6.92 14.77 -3.11
CA LEU A 94 6.54 14.14 -4.38
C LEU A 94 5.60 15.00 -5.23
N GLY A 95 4.97 16.01 -4.63
CA GLY A 95 3.99 16.89 -5.23
C GLY A 95 2.56 16.37 -5.07
N SER A 96 1.65 17.24 -4.60
CA SER A 96 0.23 16.95 -4.38
C SER A 96 -0.53 16.50 -5.62
N LYS A 97 -0.01 16.77 -6.82
CA LYS A 97 -0.54 16.25 -8.08
C LYS A 97 -0.47 14.72 -8.18
N TYR A 98 0.53 14.10 -7.55
CA TYR A 98 0.82 12.66 -7.69
C TYR A 98 0.56 11.86 -6.41
N VAL A 99 0.13 12.53 -5.34
CA VAL A 99 -0.14 11.92 -4.03
C VAL A 99 -1.57 12.24 -3.61
N ASP A 100 -2.45 11.25 -3.69
CA ASP A 100 -3.76 11.29 -3.03
C ASP A 100 -3.58 10.87 -1.57
N VAL A 101 -3.67 11.83 -0.65
CA VAL A 101 -3.58 11.56 0.80
C VAL A 101 -4.80 10.81 1.34
N GLY A 102 -5.88 10.77 0.56
CA GLY A 102 -7.17 10.21 0.94
C GLY A 102 -7.94 11.10 1.92
N LYS A 103 -9.20 10.75 2.14
CA LYS A 103 -10.05 11.37 3.15
C LYS A 103 -10.43 10.33 4.21
N ARG A 104 -10.39 10.71 5.48
CA ARG A 104 -10.89 9.86 6.56
C ARG A 104 -12.42 9.83 6.56
N VAL A 105 -12.99 8.64 6.69
CA VAL A 105 -14.43 8.43 6.81
C VAL A 105 -14.68 7.56 8.03
N LYS A 106 -15.67 7.92 8.83
CA LYS A 106 -16.08 7.16 10.01
C LYS A 106 -16.77 5.86 9.58
N VAL A 107 -16.53 4.79 10.32
CA VAL A 107 -17.16 3.50 10.07
C VAL A 107 -17.69 2.88 11.35
N SER A 108 -18.74 2.10 11.24
CA SER A 108 -19.23 1.27 12.34
C SER A 108 -18.43 -0.03 12.43
N ARG A 109 -18.47 -0.67 13.60
CA ARG A 109 -17.84 -1.98 13.81
C ARG A 109 -18.51 -3.05 12.95
N GLU A 110 -19.84 -2.99 12.85
CA GLU A 110 -20.69 -3.91 12.10
C GLU A 110 -20.37 -3.84 10.59
N PHE A 111 -20.07 -2.64 10.08
CA PHE A 111 -19.57 -2.47 8.72
C PHE A 111 -18.28 -3.27 8.49
N LEU A 112 -17.29 -3.13 9.38
CA LEU A 112 -15.99 -3.80 9.25
C LEU A 112 -16.10 -5.32 9.40
N GLU A 113 -16.94 -5.79 10.32
CA GLU A 113 -17.22 -7.22 10.50
C GLU A 113 -17.88 -7.83 9.25
N LEU A 114 -18.83 -7.10 8.64
CA LEU A 114 -19.49 -7.54 7.42
C LEU A 114 -18.54 -7.51 6.21
N VAL A 115 -17.68 -6.49 6.12
CA VAL A 115 -16.61 -6.41 5.11
C VAL A 115 -15.68 -7.62 5.19
N GLU A 116 -15.14 -7.96 6.37
CA GLU A 116 -14.24 -9.12 6.55
C GLU A 116 -14.91 -10.42 6.06
N LYS A 117 -16.20 -10.59 6.38
CA LYS A 117 -16.99 -11.74 5.92
C LYS A 117 -17.15 -11.76 4.39
N ASN A 118 -17.51 -10.63 3.79
CA ASN A 118 -17.83 -10.53 2.36
C ASN A 118 -16.61 -10.80 1.46
N VAL A 119 -15.41 -10.45 1.92
CA VAL A 119 -14.18 -10.61 1.12
C VAL A 119 -13.49 -11.96 1.34
N LEU A 120 -13.89 -12.76 2.34
CA LEU A 120 -13.15 -13.94 2.78
C LEU A 120 -12.82 -14.92 1.64
N SER A 121 -13.80 -15.17 0.75
CA SER A 121 -13.64 -16.07 -0.40
C SER A 121 -12.83 -15.50 -1.56
N GLN A 122 -12.61 -14.18 -1.58
CA GLN A 122 -11.89 -13.45 -2.63
C GLN A 122 -10.41 -13.25 -2.26
N ARG A 123 -10.08 -13.37 -0.97
CA ARG A 123 -8.72 -13.20 -0.45
C ARG A 123 -7.90 -14.49 -0.65
N PRO A 124 -6.61 -14.39 -1.01
CA PRO A 124 -5.72 -15.56 -1.03
C PRO A 124 -5.66 -16.26 0.34
N ALA A 125 -5.71 -17.59 0.38
CA ALA A 125 -5.77 -18.36 1.64
C ALA A 125 -4.68 -17.94 2.66
N TRP A 126 -3.42 -17.87 2.21
CA TRP A 126 -2.29 -17.45 3.07
C TRP A 126 -2.41 -16.02 3.61
N ARG A 127 -3.15 -15.13 2.92
CA ARG A 127 -3.46 -13.78 3.40
C ARG A 127 -4.54 -13.81 4.48
N VAL A 128 -5.54 -14.67 4.32
CA VAL A 128 -6.60 -14.90 5.31
C VAL A 128 -6.00 -15.44 6.61
N ASP A 129 -5.08 -16.40 6.51
CA ASP A 129 -4.41 -17.00 7.66
C ASP A 129 -3.51 -16.00 8.39
N ALA A 130 -2.82 -15.13 7.65
CA ALA A 130 -1.89 -14.16 8.23
C ALA A 130 -2.58 -12.99 8.96
N SER A 131 -3.66 -12.44 8.41
CA SER A 131 -4.30 -11.25 8.96
C SER A 131 -5.80 -11.10 8.64
N LYS A 132 -6.48 -10.31 9.45
CA LYS A 132 -7.91 -9.96 9.33
C LYS A 132 -8.10 -8.45 9.36
N VAL A 133 -9.23 -7.94 8.89
CA VAL A 133 -9.62 -6.53 9.08
C VAL A 133 -9.60 -6.17 10.57
N ASP A 134 -9.09 -4.98 10.90
CA ASP A 134 -9.18 -4.44 12.25
C ASP A 134 -10.59 -3.90 12.51
N THR A 135 -11.44 -4.69 13.15
CA THR A 135 -12.82 -4.31 13.49
C THR A 135 -12.92 -3.32 14.66
N HIS A 136 -11.81 -2.95 15.29
CA HIS A 136 -11.80 -1.97 16.38
C HIS A 136 -11.45 -0.55 15.91
N CYS A 137 -11.10 -0.37 14.63
CA CYS A 137 -10.89 0.95 14.06
C CYS A 137 -12.24 1.67 13.86
N ASP A 138 -12.26 2.98 14.10
CA ASP A 138 -13.47 3.82 13.99
C ASP A 138 -13.56 4.54 12.63
N SER A 139 -12.58 4.31 11.77
CA SER A 139 -12.41 5.05 10.53
C SER A 139 -11.52 4.33 9.53
N VAL A 140 -11.73 4.66 8.27
CA VAL A 140 -10.97 4.15 7.13
C VAL A 140 -10.59 5.31 6.21
N LEU A 141 -9.69 5.07 5.26
CA LEU A 141 -9.36 6.05 4.22
C LEU A 141 -10.15 5.77 2.95
N ILE A 142 -10.78 6.80 2.41
CA ILE A 142 -11.30 6.79 1.04
C ILE A 142 -10.32 7.49 0.11
N LEU A 143 -9.98 6.85 -1.00
CA LEU A 143 -9.07 7.37 -2.02
C LEU A 143 -9.74 7.32 -3.40
N SER A 144 -9.18 8.06 -4.34
CA SER A 144 -9.55 7.93 -5.75
C SER A 144 -9.12 6.56 -6.29
N ASP A 145 -9.99 5.91 -7.05
CA ASP A 145 -9.64 4.69 -7.75
C ASP A 145 -8.74 5.02 -8.95
N HIS A 146 -7.43 4.92 -8.76
CA HIS A 146 -6.46 5.20 -9.83
C HIS A 146 -6.46 4.17 -10.97
N SER A 147 -7.27 3.10 -10.87
CA SER A 147 -7.52 2.21 -12.01
C SER A 147 -8.57 2.73 -12.98
N ILE A 148 -9.22 3.87 -12.68
CA ILE A 148 -10.27 4.48 -13.48
C ILE A 148 -9.83 5.90 -13.85
N PHE A 149 -9.92 6.25 -15.14
CA PHE A 149 -9.72 7.64 -15.58
C PHE A 149 -11.06 8.38 -15.60
N PRO A 150 -11.27 9.41 -14.75
CA PRO A 150 -12.55 10.11 -14.65
C PRO A 150 -12.83 11.08 -15.81
N THR A 151 -11.83 11.41 -16.63
CA THR A 151 -11.95 12.35 -17.75
C THR A 151 -11.43 11.70 -19.02
N GLY A 152 -12.27 11.59 -20.05
CA GLY A 152 -11.84 11.22 -21.41
C GLY A 152 -12.25 9.84 -21.92
N ILE A 153 -12.91 9.00 -21.12
CA ILE A 153 -13.50 7.75 -21.61
C ILE A 153 -14.87 8.08 -22.21
N GLN A 154 -15.03 7.95 -23.54
CA GLN A 154 -16.37 7.83 -24.12
C GLN A 154 -17.05 6.61 -23.50
N GLU A 155 -18.36 6.67 -23.24
CA GLU A 155 -19.11 5.52 -22.69
C GLU A 155 -18.74 4.24 -23.46
N GLY A 156 -18.09 3.30 -22.77
CA GLY A 156 -17.72 2.00 -23.31
C GLY A 156 -16.25 1.78 -23.68
N GLU A 157 -15.35 2.77 -23.57
CA GLU A 157 -13.92 2.51 -23.80
C GLU A 157 -13.24 1.84 -22.59
N PRO A 158 -12.44 0.77 -22.80
CA PRO A 158 -11.76 0.08 -21.72
C PRO A 158 -10.64 0.93 -21.12
N CYS A 159 -10.57 0.96 -19.79
CA CYS A 159 -9.46 1.58 -19.05
C CYS A 159 -8.39 0.53 -18.74
N LEU A 160 -7.14 0.81 -19.11
CA LEU A 160 -5.99 0.00 -18.72
C LEU A 160 -5.16 0.75 -17.67
N CYS A 161 -5.00 0.15 -16.50
CA CYS A 161 -4.14 0.64 -15.44
C CYS A 161 -3.03 -0.36 -15.13
N VAL A 162 -1.81 0.15 -14.92
CA VAL A 162 -0.64 -0.66 -14.57
C VAL A 162 -0.13 -0.21 -13.20
N GLU A 163 -0.16 -1.13 -12.23
CA GLU A 163 0.49 -0.92 -10.94
C GLU A 163 1.96 -1.37 -11.03
N ILE A 164 2.89 -0.46 -10.72
CA ILE A 164 4.31 -0.77 -10.61
C ILE A 164 4.75 -0.50 -9.17
N LYS A 165 5.39 -1.48 -8.54
CA LYS A 165 6.04 -1.32 -7.23
C LYS A 165 7.55 -1.20 -7.41
N PRO A 166 8.07 -0.01 -7.79
CA PRO A 166 9.49 0.17 -7.99
C PRO A 166 10.21 -0.09 -6.67
N LYS A 167 11.36 -0.75 -6.76
CA LYS A 167 12.23 -1.01 -5.62
C LYS A 167 13.29 0.08 -5.54
N CYS A 168 14.27 -0.07 -4.64
CA CYS A 168 15.40 0.85 -4.61
C CYS A 168 16.11 0.85 -5.96
N GLY A 169 16.15 2.02 -6.59
CA GLY A 169 16.71 2.24 -7.93
C GLY A 169 18.17 2.68 -7.96
N PHE A 170 18.82 2.79 -6.79
CA PHE A 170 20.21 3.24 -6.68
C PHE A 170 21.06 2.25 -5.89
N LEU A 171 22.38 2.32 -6.13
CA LEU A 171 23.39 1.60 -5.36
C LEU A 171 23.92 2.51 -4.26
N PRO A 172 24.08 2.03 -3.01
CA PRO A 172 24.66 2.83 -1.95
C PRO A 172 26.14 3.11 -2.22
N ILE A 173 26.57 4.34 -1.90
CA ILE A 173 27.97 4.81 -2.00
C ILE A 173 28.61 5.06 -0.63
N SER A 174 27.95 4.63 0.45
CA SER A 174 28.36 4.92 1.83
C SER A 174 29.75 4.36 2.15
N GLU A 175 30.59 5.19 2.77
CA GLU A 175 31.90 4.81 3.31
C GLU A 175 31.80 3.87 4.53
N PHE A 176 30.62 3.80 5.16
CA PHE A 176 30.36 2.92 6.30
C PHE A 176 30.04 1.47 5.89
N ILE A 177 30.21 1.12 4.61
CA ILE A 177 30.09 -0.27 4.14
C ILE A 177 31.43 -0.96 4.34
N GLY A 178 31.46 -1.93 5.27
CA GLY A 178 32.64 -2.77 5.50
C GLY A 178 33.08 -3.53 4.25
N GLU A 179 34.37 -3.84 4.18
CA GLU A 179 35.01 -4.53 3.05
C GLU A 179 34.28 -5.83 2.69
N GLU A 180 33.85 -6.61 3.70
CA GLU A 180 33.13 -7.87 3.57
C GLU A 180 31.76 -7.72 2.90
N ASN A 181 31.22 -6.50 2.87
CA ASN A 181 29.90 -6.15 2.36
C ASN A 181 29.96 -5.29 1.08
N ARG A 182 31.14 -5.13 0.46
CA ARG A 182 31.34 -4.30 -0.74
C ARG A 182 30.46 -4.64 -1.94
N ILE A 183 30.00 -5.88 -2.03
CA ILE A 183 29.03 -6.30 -3.06
C ILE A 183 27.78 -5.40 -3.10
N LYS A 184 27.39 -4.78 -1.96
CA LYS A 184 26.28 -3.84 -1.88
C LYS A 184 26.46 -2.60 -2.76
N GLN A 185 27.70 -2.24 -3.10
CA GLN A 185 28.03 -1.08 -3.95
C GLN A 185 27.95 -1.41 -5.46
N SER A 186 27.93 -2.68 -5.84
CA SER A 186 27.89 -3.12 -7.25
C SER A 186 26.66 -3.94 -7.62
N VAL A 187 25.93 -4.49 -6.65
CA VAL A 187 24.72 -5.29 -6.85
C VAL A 187 23.54 -4.66 -6.11
N SER A 188 22.41 -4.52 -6.81
CA SER A 188 21.25 -3.87 -6.23
C SER A 188 20.65 -4.68 -5.08
N ARG A 189 20.07 -3.98 -4.10
CA ARG A 189 19.41 -4.61 -2.95
C ARG A 189 18.33 -5.61 -3.36
N TYR A 190 17.60 -5.32 -4.45
CA TYR A 190 16.58 -6.23 -4.96
C TYR A 190 17.18 -7.51 -5.55
N LYS A 191 18.23 -7.41 -6.38
CA LYS A 191 18.89 -8.60 -6.96
C LYS A 191 19.43 -9.51 -5.86
N MET A 192 20.09 -8.94 -4.86
CA MET A 192 20.53 -9.69 -3.68
C MET A 192 19.34 -10.32 -2.91
N HIS A 193 18.21 -9.61 -2.80
CA HIS A 193 17.02 -10.16 -2.13
C HIS A 193 16.35 -11.29 -2.92
N GLN A 194 16.35 -11.23 -4.25
CA GLN A 194 15.81 -12.30 -5.09
C GLN A 194 16.57 -13.61 -4.89
N ALA A 195 17.90 -13.54 -4.78
CA ALA A 195 18.72 -14.70 -4.43
C ALA A 195 18.31 -15.30 -3.07
N LEU A 196 18.07 -14.47 -2.05
CA LEU A 196 17.61 -14.95 -0.74
C LEU A 196 16.22 -15.61 -0.81
N LYS A 197 15.26 -14.99 -1.53
CA LYS A 197 13.90 -15.53 -1.68
C LYS A 197 13.88 -16.88 -2.39
N LEU A 198 14.73 -17.04 -3.42
CA LEU A 198 14.96 -18.30 -4.11
C LEU A 198 15.44 -19.40 -3.17
N HIS A 199 16.40 -19.09 -2.29
CA HIS A 199 16.91 -20.05 -1.31
C HIS A 199 15.87 -20.39 -0.22
N GLY A 200 15.06 -19.41 0.19
CA GLY A 200 14.04 -19.57 1.24
C GLY A 200 12.74 -20.24 0.79
N LYS A 201 12.61 -20.65 -0.48
CA LYS A 201 11.36 -21.18 -1.09
C LYS A 201 10.14 -20.26 -0.93
N GLU A 202 10.32 -18.94 -0.84
CA GLU A 202 9.20 -18.01 -0.97
C GLU A 202 8.77 -17.96 -2.45
N ASN A 203 7.63 -18.59 -2.79
CA ASN A 203 6.95 -18.55 -4.10
C ASN A 203 7.78 -19.03 -5.31
N THR A 204 7.88 -20.36 -5.48
CA THR A 204 8.63 -21.04 -6.55
C THR A 204 8.22 -20.72 -8.00
N GLU A 205 7.06 -20.12 -8.27
CA GLU A 205 6.59 -19.88 -9.66
C GLU A 205 7.05 -18.55 -10.29
N ILE A 206 7.43 -17.52 -9.50
CA ILE A 206 7.69 -16.15 -10.01
C ILE A 206 9.17 -15.91 -10.37
N HIS A 207 10.10 -16.77 -9.95
CA HIS A 207 11.47 -16.34 -9.70
C HIS A 207 12.49 -16.58 -10.84
N GLN A 208 12.13 -17.24 -11.95
CA GLN A 208 13.09 -17.45 -13.06
C GLN A 208 13.25 -16.23 -13.97
N ARG A 209 12.30 -15.28 -13.99
CA ARG A 209 12.34 -14.09 -14.89
C ARG A 209 12.71 -12.78 -14.19
N SER A 210 12.67 -12.70 -12.85
CA SER A 210 12.86 -11.45 -12.09
C SER A 210 14.32 -11.01 -11.87
N LEU A 211 15.31 -11.78 -12.33
CA LEU A 211 16.74 -11.51 -12.11
C LEU A 211 17.27 -10.24 -12.82
N LEU A 212 16.50 -9.66 -13.75
CA LEU A 212 16.93 -8.53 -14.57
C LEU A 212 16.69 -7.16 -13.92
N ILE A 213 15.71 -7.02 -13.03
CA ILE A 213 15.12 -5.69 -12.79
C ILE A 213 15.44 -5.15 -11.40
N SER A 214 16.38 -4.19 -11.28
CA SER A 214 16.28 -3.20 -10.18
C SER A 214 17.23 -2.01 -10.28
N SER A 215 18.45 -2.17 -10.80
CA SER A 215 19.34 -1.02 -11.03
C SER A 215 18.99 -0.26 -12.32
N GLU A 216 18.15 -0.85 -13.19
CA GLU A 216 17.95 -0.40 -14.56
C GLU A 216 16.63 0.36 -14.80
N GLN A 217 15.74 0.44 -13.80
CA GLN A 217 14.47 1.16 -13.92
C GLN A 217 14.63 2.69 -13.97
N PHE A 218 15.75 3.23 -13.49
CA PHE A 218 15.98 4.67 -13.31
C PHE A 218 16.99 5.28 -14.30
N SER A 219 17.55 4.52 -15.26
CA SER A 219 18.42 5.12 -16.27
C SER A 219 17.60 5.75 -17.41
N CYS A 220 17.83 7.03 -17.66
CA CYS A 220 17.03 7.84 -18.55
C CYS A 220 17.05 7.36 -20.01
N ILE A 221 15.85 7.20 -20.55
CA ILE A 221 15.44 7.31 -21.96
C ILE A 221 15.53 6.06 -22.85
N PHE A 222 16.63 5.29 -22.90
CA PHE A 222 16.67 4.10 -23.81
C PHE A 222 16.28 2.76 -23.17
N ARG A 223 16.37 2.62 -21.84
CA ARG A 223 16.18 1.32 -21.15
C ARG A 223 14.75 1.08 -20.62
N ARG A 224 13.86 2.07 -20.74
CA ARG A 224 12.47 1.97 -20.30
C ARG A 224 11.66 0.90 -21.04
N PHE A 225 11.96 0.66 -22.32
CA PHE A 225 11.26 -0.35 -23.13
C PHE A 225 11.65 -1.79 -22.79
N SER A 226 12.94 -2.06 -22.57
CA SER A 226 13.41 -3.39 -22.11
C SER A 226 12.79 -3.77 -20.76
N ASN A 227 12.66 -2.80 -19.85
CA ASN A 227 12.08 -3.01 -18.52
C ASN A 227 10.60 -3.42 -18.53
N ILE A 228 9.79 -2.94 -19.49
CA ILE A 228 8.38 -3.35 -19.64
C ILE A 228 8.31 -4.78 -20.20
N ARG A 229 9.18 -5.12 -21.14
CA ARG A 229 9.31 -6.49 -21.67
C ARG A 229 9.73 -7.50 -20.60
N ASP A 230 10.67 -7.14 -19.74
CA ASP A 230 11.10 -7.99 -18.62
C ASP A 230 10.00 -8.21 -17.56
N LEU A 231 8.95 -7.37 -17.54
CA LEU A 231 7.72 -7.58 -16.76
C LEU A 231 6.73 -8.54 -17.46
N GLY A 232 7.08 -9.11 -18.61
CA GLY A 232 6.29 -10.10 -19.34
C GLY A 232 5.38 -9.51 -20.43
N TRP A 233 5.59 -8.27 -20.85
CA TRP A 233 4.81 -7.63 -21.93
C TRP A 233 5.61 -7.63 -23.23
N ASP A 234 5.42 -8.66 -24.04
CA ASP A 234 5.90 -8.65 -25.43
C ASP A 234 4.94 -7.78 -26.26
N CYS A 235 5.42 -6.61 -26.70
CA CYS A 235 4.80 -5.85 -27.79
C CYS A 235 5.20 -6.45 -29.14
#